data_AF-A0A9J6CT68-F1
#
_entry.id   AF-A0A9J6CT68-F1
#
_cell.length_a   1.000
_cell.length_b   1.000
_cell.length_c   1.000
_cell.angle_alpha   90.00
_cell.angle_beta   90.00
_cell.angle_gamma   90.00
#
_symmetry.space_group_name_H-M   'P 1'
#
loop_
_entity.id
_entity.type
_entity.pdbx_description
1 polymer ?
#
loop_
_entity_poly.entity_id
_entity_poly.type
_entity_poly.pdbx_seq_one_letter_code
_entity_poly.pdbx_strand_id
1 'polypeptide(L)'
;MHTEFNQGRRESRARTLLKAYGKDKEALFVGAVEYPSHKFYVAAVINTDRKCVIACSIRSDNSKIAEEVAIAQAIISPKCRYVISDSQSAIRNYALGRISPKAANILLHKGNLISSE
;
A
#
# COMPACT_ATOMS: atom_id res chain seq x y z
N MET A 1 10.25 8.55 5.30
CA MET A 1 11.03 8.77 4.06
C MET A 1 11.24 10.28 3.97
N HIS A 2 12.47 10.81 3.88
CA HIS A 2 12.65 12.26 3.66
C HIS A 2 12.31 12.55 2.20
N THR A 3 11.46 13.55 1.93
CA THR A 3 10.90 13.83 0.60
C THR A 3 11.95 14.35 -0.39
N GLU A 4 13.07 14.88 0.08
CA GLU A 4 14.07 15.54 -0.77
C GLU A 4 15.34 14.71 -1.04
N PHE A 5 15.73 13.78 -0.16
CA PHE A 5 16.93 12.96 -0.37
C PHE A 5 16.62 11.71 -1.18
N ASN A 6 17.53 11.29 -2.07
CA ASN A 6 17.45 10.05 -2.86
C ASN A 6 16.38 10.01 -3.98
N GLN A 7 15.95 11.15 -4.54
CA GLN A 7 15.00 11.19 -5.66
C GLN A 7 15.40 10.28 -6.82
N GLY A 8 16.64 10.38 -7.33
CA GLY A 8 17.10 9.54 -8.45
C GLY A 8 17.02 8.03 -8.15
N ARG A 9 17.28 7.61 -6.90
CA ARG A 9 17.11 6.21 -6.48
C ARG A 9 15.64 5.80 -6.43
N ARG A 10 14.74 6.70 -5.99
CA ARG A 10 13.28 6.45 -6.00
C ARG A 10 12.76 6.28 -7.42
N GLU A 11 13.15 7.17 -8.32
CA GLU A 11 12.77 7.10 -9.73
C GLU A 11 13.33 5.85 -10.43
N SER A 12 14.60 5.51 -10.17
CA SER A 12 15.20 4.28 -10.72
C SER A 12 14.44 3.03 -10.27
N ARG A 13 14.10 2.93 -8.97
CA ARG A 13 13.27 1.81 -8.46
C ARG A 13 11.88 1.81 -9.09
N ALA A 14 11.21 2.95 -9.17
CA ALA A 14 9.90 3.07 -9.79
C ALA A 14 9.94 2.61 -11.26
N ARG A 15 10.96 3.02 -12.03
CA ARG A 15 11.16 2.56 -13.42
C ARG A 15 11.35 1.04 -13.49
N THR A 16 12.17 0.47 -12.61
CA THR A 16 12.37 -1.00 -12.57
C THR A 16 11.07 -1.73 -12.25
N LEU A 17 10.31 -1.26 -11.25
CA LEU A 17 9.02 -1.85 -10.88
C LEU A 17 7.98 -1.75 -12.00
N LEU A 18 7.91 -0.60 -12.68
CA LEU A 18 7.03 -0.42 -13.84
C LEU A 18 7.44 -1.29 -15.03
N LYS A 19 8.74 -1.49 -15.26
CA LYS A 19 9.22 -2.41 -16.30
C LYS A 19 8.83 -3.86 -16.00
N ALA A 20 8.87 -4.27 -14.73
CA ALA A 20 8.55 -5.63 -14.31
C ALA A 20 7.04 -5.90 -14.26
N TYR A 21 6.25 -4.97 -13.70
CA TYR A 21 4.85 -5.20 -13.35
C TYR A 21 3.85 -4.27 -14.05
N GLY A 22 4.30 -3.24 -14.77
CA GLY A 22 3.43 -2.20 -15.32
C GLY A 22 2.46 -2.66 -16.42
N LYS A 23 2.59 -3.90 -16.91
CA LYS A 23 1.66 -4.53 -17.87
C LYS A 23 0.80 -5.64 -17.23
N ASP A 24 1.05 -5.99 -15.98
CA ASP A 24 0.37 -7.09 -15.30
C ASP A 24 -0.92 -6.58 -14.63
N LYS A 25 -2.07 -7.02 -15.14
CA LYS A 25 -3.38 -6.58 -14.62
C LYS A 25 -3.66 -7.05 -13.20
N GLU A 26 -2.90 -8.00 -12.68
CA GLU A 26 -2.98 -8.48 -11.29
C GLU A 26 -2.01 -7.73 -10.36
N ALA A 27 -1.25 -6.75 -10.87
CA ALA A 27 -0.38 -5.89 -10.08
C ALA A 27 -1.08 -4.60 -9.63
N LEU A 28 -0.97 -4.31 -8.33
CA LEU A 28 -1.48 -3.10 -7.69
C LEU A 28 -0.33 -2.32 -7.05
N PHE A 29 -0.28 -1.02 -7.32
CA PHE A 29 0.68 -0.09 -6.75
C PHE A 29 0.05 0.63 -5.56
N VAL A 30 0.77 0.71 -4.45
CA VAL A 30 0.24 1.28 -3.21
C VAL A 30 1.14 2.36 -2.66
N GLY A 31 0.54 3.31 -1.95
CA GLY A 31 1.27 4.32 -1.20
C GLY A 31 0.36 5.08 -0.25
N ALA A 32 0.97 5.85 0.63
CA ALA A 32 0.26 6.78 1.49
C ALA A 32 0.88 8.18 1.48
N VAL A 33 0.04 9.20 1.67
CA VAL A 33 0.49 10.59 1.81
C VAL A 33 -0.27 11.27 2.93
N GLU A 34 0.43 12.11 3.70
CA GLU A 34 -0.14 12.89 4.79
C GLU A 34 -1.05 14.00 4.25
N TYR A 35 -2.13 14.30 4.97
CA TYR A 35 -2.95 15.48 4.68
C TYR A 35 -2.18 16.75 5.08
N PRO A 36 -2.22 17.83 4.28
CA PRO A 36 -1.46 19.04 4.58
C PRO A 36 -1.76 19.72 5.93
N SER A 37 -2.99 19.56 6.45
CA SER A 37 -3.49 20.34 7.58
C SER A 37 -4.05 19.51 8.74
N HIS A 38 -4.02 18.18 8.64
CA HIS A 38 -4.64 17.30 9.63
C HIS A 38 -3.78 16.06 9.89
N LYS A 39 -3.84 15.49 11.10
CA LYS A 39 -3.17 14.23 11.48
C LYS A 39 -3.85 12.99 10.85
N PHE A 40 -3.91 13.00 9.54
CA PHE A 40 -4.51 11.97 8.71
C PHE A 40 -3.58 11.68 7.54
N TYR A 41 -3.69 10.48 7.02
CA TYR A 41 -3.06 10.04 5.79
C TYR A 41 -4.14 9.55 4.84
N VAL A 42 -3.95 9.72 3.54
CA VAL A 42 -4.68 8.94 2.54
C VAL A 42 -3.81 7.77 2.13
N ALA A 43 -4.36 6.56 2.22
CA ALA A 43 -3.78 5.38 1.58
C ALA A 43 -4.52 5.14 0.26
N ALA A 44 -3.77 4.88 -0.81
CA ALA A 44 -4.31 4.66 -2.14
C ALA A 44 -3.75 3.38 -2.76
N VAL A 45 -4.58 2.73 -3.56
CA VAL A 45 -4.26 1.56 -4.38
C VAL A 45 -4.57 1.90 -5.83
N ILE A 46 -3.56 1.82 -6.68
CA ILE A 46 -3.61 2.18 -8.10
C ILE A 46 -3.36 0.93 -8.95
N ASN A 47 -4.15 0.71 -9.99
CA ASN A 47 -3.90 -0.38 -10.95
C ASN A 47 -2.96 0.03 -12.10
N THR A 48 -2.58 -0.91 -12.96
CA THR A 48 -1.72 -0.62 -14.13
C THR A 48 -2.31 0.37 -15.13
N ASP A 49 -3.64 0.57 -15.11
CA ASP A 49 -4.34 1.57 -15.93
C ASP A 49 -4.32 2.97 -15.31
N ARG A 50 -3.51 3.17 -14.25
CA ARG A 50 -3.37 4.42 -13.49
C ARG A 50 -4.67 4.89 -12.83
N LYS A 51 -5.62 3.98 -12.62
CA LYS A 51 -6.87 4.26 -11.91
C LYS A 51 -6.69 3.96 -10.44
N CYS A 52 -7.13 4.90 -9.60
CA CYS A 52 -7.30 4.64 -8.17
C CYS A 52 -8.48 3.70 -7.98
N VAL A 53 -8.21 2.48 -7.53
CA VAL A 53 -9.24 1.44 -7.36
C VAL A 53 -9.75 1.37 -5.92
N ILE A 54 -8.91 1.75 -4.95
CA ILE A 54 -9.28 1.83 -3.53
C ILE A 54 -8.53 3.03 -2.93
N ALA A 55 -9.22 3.83 -2.13
CA ALA A 55 -8.59 4.83 -1.28
C ALA A 55 -9.32 4.93 0.05
N CYS A 56 -8.59 5.24 1.12
CA CYS A 56 -9.18 5.51 2.43
C CYS A 56 -8.37 6.53 3.22
N SER A 57 -9.07 7.29 4.05
CA SER A 57 -8.46 8.19 5.02
C SER A 57 -8.19 7.47 6.32
N ILE A 58 -7.00 7.66 6.87
CA ILE A 58 -6.52 7.00 8.08
C ILE A 58 -6.08 8.07 9.06
N ARG A 59 -6.77 8.15 10.20
CA ARG A 59 -6.30 8.95 11.33
C ARG A 59 -5.03 8.33 11.90
N SER A 60 -3.88 8.96 11.72
CA SER A 60 -2.58 8.53 12.26
C SER A 60 -1.57 9.66 12.14
N ASP A 61 -0.57 9.66 13.00
CA ASP A 61 0.64 10.49 12.94
C ASP A 61 1.85 9.71 12.42
N ASN A 62 1.65 8.44 12.02
CA ASN A 62 2.72 7.54 11.61
C ASN A 62 2.50 7.05 10.18
N SER A 63 3.25 7.61 9.25
CA SER A 63 3.26 7.21 7.83
C SER A 63 3.39 5.70 7.62
N LYS A 64 4.13 4.99 8.48
CA LYS A 64 4.29 3.53 8.38
C LYS A 64 2.96 2.79 8.52
N ILE A 65 2.11 3.23 9.45
CA ILE A 65 0.78 2.64 9.66
C ILE A 65 -0.07 2.85 8.41
N ALA A 66 0.00 4.03 7.81
CA ALA A 66 -0.77 4.35 6.62
C ALA A 66 -0.34 3.52 5.40
N GLU A 67 0.97 3.35 5.21
CA GLU A 67 1.55 2.47 4.17
C GLU A 67 1.14 1.01 4.36
N GLU A 68 1.15 0.51 5.61
CA GLU A 68 0.72 -0.85 5.89
C GLU A 68 -0.77 -1.06 5.59
N VAL A 69 -1.61 -0.05 5.85
CA VAL A 69 -3.03 -0.07 5.48
C VAL A 69 -3.19 -0.08 3.95
N ALA A 70 -2.40 0.68 3.20
CA ALA A 70 -2.43 0.67 1.75
C ALA A 70 -2.13 -0.74 1.19
N ILE A 71 -1.11 -1.41 1.74
CA ILE A 71 -0.79 -2.81 1.42
C ILE A 71 -1.97 -3.73 1.78
N ALA A 72 -2.58 -3.59 2.97
CA ALA A 72 -3.70 -4.42 3.39
C ALA A 72 -4.87 -4.33 2.42
N GLN A 73 -5.21 -3.10 2.00
CA GLN A 73 -6.27 -2.84 1.02
C GLN A 73 -6.00 -3.51 -0.33
N ALA A 74 -4.75 -3.50 -0.79
CA ALA A 74 -4.39 -4.19 -2.03
C ALA A 74 -4.48 -5.71 -1.90
N ILE A 75 -4.01 -6.29 -0.79
CA ILE A 75 -4.11 -7.74 -0.51
C ILE A 75 -5.57 -8.20 -0.54
N ILE A 76 -6.48 -7.41 0.03
CA ILE A 76 -7.91 -7.74 0.04
C ILE A 76 -8.62 -7.39 -1.27
N SER A 77 -7.93 -6.79 -2.26
CA SER A 77 -8.52 -6.51 -3.56
C SER A 77 -8.69 -7.80 -4.38
N PRO A 78 -9.84 -8.00 -5.07
CA PRO A 78 -10.01 -9.13 -5.97
C PRO A 78 -8.93 -9.16 -7.06
N LYS A 79 -8.45 -10.35 -7.40
CA LYS A 79 -7.47 -10.58 -8.50
C LYS A 79 -6.13 -9.87 -8.30
N CYS A 80 -5.79 -9.42 -7.09
CA CYS A 80 -4.45 -8.94 -6.79
C CYS A 80 -3.50 -10.13 -6.57
N ARG A 81 -2.46 -10.20 -7.39
CA ARG A 81 -1.36 -11.16 -7.25
C ARG A 81 -0.07 -10.49 -6.77
N TYR A 82 0.16 -9.25 -7.19
CA TYR A 82 1.36 -8.49 -6.83
C TYR A 82 0.97 -7.17 -6.17
N VAL A 83 1.48 -6.94 -4.96
CA VAL A 83 1.38 -5.64 -4.27
C VAL A 83 2.74 -4.96 -4.36
N ILE A 84 2.77 -3.80 -5.00
CA ILE A 84 3.98 -3.03 -5.27
C ILE A 84 3.97 -1.78 -4.39
N SER A 85 4.86 -1.72 -3.40
CA SER A 85 5.04 -0.57 -2.51
C SER A 85 6.46 -0.04 -2.62
N ASP A 86 6.65 1.26 -2.41
CA ASP A 86 7.98 1.87 -2.26
C ASP A 86 8.40 2.05 -0.79
N SER A 87 7.53 1.69 0.16
CA SER A 87 7.76 1.74 1.60
C SER A 87 8.48 0.48 2.10
N GLN A 88 9.82 0.55 2.13
CA GLN A 88 10.66 -0.56 2.61
C GLN A 88 10.32 -1.00 4.05
N SER A 89 9.94 -0.05 4.91
CA SER A 89 9.56 -0.35 6.30
C SER A 89 8.26 -1.14 6.37
N ALA A 90 7.24 -0.76 5.59
CA ALA A 90 5.97 -1.48 5.55
C ALA A 90 6.16 -2.89 4.95
N ILE A 91 6.90 -3.01 3.84
CA ILE A 91 7.25 -4.31 3.23
C ILE A 91 7.93 -5.23 4.25
N ARG A 92 8.92 -4.70 4.99
CA ARG A 92 9.63 -5.49 6.00
C ARG A 92 8.71 -5.94 7.14
N ASN A 93 7.80 -5.08 7.58
CA ASN A 93 6.84 -5.42 8.61
C ASN A 93 5.89 -6.53 8.17
N TYR A 94 5.38 -6.49 6.93
CA TYR A 94 4.61 -7.59 6.34
C TYR A 94 5.42 -8.89 6.26
N ALA A 95 6.65 -8.82 5.75
CA ALA A 95 7.52 -10.00 5.63
C ALA A 95 7.83 -10.67 6.99
N LEU A 96 7.83 -9.89 8.08
CA LEU A 96 8.04 -10.38 9.44
C LEU A 96 6.75 -10.73 10.18
N GLY A 97 5.57 -10.53 9.58
CA GLY A 97 4.28 -10.70 10.26
C GLY A 97 4.00 -9.68 11.37
N ARG A 98 4.66 -8.51 11.35
CA ARG A 98 4.61 -7.46 12.39
C ARG A 98 3.95 -6.18 11.87
N ILE A 99 2.69 -6.31 11.44
CA ILE A 99 1.89 -5.19 10.92
C ILE A 99 1.09 -4.49 12.04
N SER A 100 0.70 -3.25 11.81
CA SER A 100 -0.14 -2.49 12.73
C SER A 100 -1.53 -3.11 12.91
N PRO A 101 -2.19 -2.88 14.06
CA PRO A 101 -3.55 -3.35 14.29
C PRO A 101 -4.56 -2.87 13.22
N LYS A 102 -4.34 -1.68 12.65
CA LYS A 102 -5.21 -1.15 11.56
C LYS A 102 -5.12 -1.99 10.29
N ALA A 103 -3.91 -2.35 9.89
CA ALA A 103 -3.69 -3.22 8.73
C ALA A 103 -4.20 -4.64 9.00
N ALA A 104 -3.91 -5.20 10.18
CA ALA A 104 -4.38 -6.53 10.57
C ALA A 104 -5.91 -6.63 10.56
N ASN A 105 -6.61 -5.63 11.08
CA ASN A 105 -8.08 -5.62 11.08
C ASN A 105 -8.66 -5.71 9.66
N ILE A 106 -8.07 -5.03 8.66
CA ILE A 106 -8.52 -5.10 7.27
C ILE A 106 -8.38 -6.53 6.72
N LEU A 107 -7.24 -7.17 6.97
CA LEU A 107 -6.99 -8.55 6.52
C LEU A 107 -7.96 -9.54 7.17
N LEU A 108 -8.20 -9.38 8.48
CA LEU A 108 -9.08 -10.26 9.25
C LEU A 108 -10.56 -10.10 8.87
N HIS A 109 -11.02 -8.87 8.59
CA HIS A 109 -12.42 -8.64 8.20
C HIS A 109 -12.76 -9.35 6.89
N LYS A 110 -11.83 -9.46 5.94
CA LYS A 110 -12.06 -10.28 4.73
C LYS A 110 -11.98 -11.78 5.00
N GLY A 111 -11.08 -12.22 5.89
CA GLY A 111 -11.00 -13.63 6.30
C GLY A 111 -12.33 -14.14 6.88
N ASN A 112 -13.03 -13.29 7.64
CA ASN A 112 -14.34 -13.62 8.21
C ASN A 112 -15.45 -13.72 7.15
N LEU A 113 -15.39 -12.94 6.07
CA LEU A 113 -16.37 -12.99 4.98
C LEU A 113 -16.22 -14.26 4.10
N ILE A 114 -15.01 -14.80 3.98
CA ILE A 114 -14.72 -16.02 3.20
C ILE A 114 -15.02 -17.29 4.01
N SER A 115 -14.96 -17.21 5.35
CA SER A 115 -15.18 -18.37 6.25
C SER A 115 -16.67 -18.58 6.60
N SER A 116 -17.56 -17.72 6.10
CA SER A 116 -19.01 -17.76 6.33
C SER A 116 -19.82 -18.28 5.13
N GLU A 117 -19.15 -18.83 4.12
CA GLU A 117 -19.72 -19.65 3.04
C GLU A 117 -19.42 -21.13 3.28
#